data_AF-A0A7S3UFT9-F1
#
_entry.id   AF-A0A7S3UFT9-F1
#
_cell.length_a   1.000
_cell.length_b   1.000
_cell.length_c   1.000
_cell.angle_alpha   90.00
_cell.angle_beta   90.00
_cell.angle_gamma   90.00
#
_symmetry.space_group_name_H-M   'P 1'
#
loop_
_entity.id
_entity.type
_entity.pdbx_description
1 polymer ?
#
loop_
_entity_poly.entity_id
_entity_poly.type
_entity_poly.pdbx_seq_one_letter_code
_entity_poly.pdbx_strand_id
1 'polypeptide(L)'
;TYSPLEYFSAFTLVTGVALFTLGDAAGGSVNFNPIGVVLITLALCVDALTSNFEEKVFFRVGKPSSQAEVLGYASLLGCFWSLIQNISQGELGPALAHASEHSRVIPSICAFSVLGYVSVGFVLSLIKYFGATEAEIVKTLRKVLSIIISFALFPKPLNWQYVVGFAVVCASIYLTTKAKKIKREQKALAGGA
;
A
#
# COMPACT_ATOMS: atom_id res chain seq x y z
N THR A 1 -5.54 -17.68 -15.26
CA THR A 1 -5.21 -16.72 -16.34
C THR A 1 -6.00 -15.43 -16.13
N TYR A 2 -5.37 -14.28 -16.34
CA TYR A 2 -6.04 -12.97 -16.22
C TYR A 2 -6.81 -12.66 -17.50
N SER A 3 -7.95 -11.98 -17.38
CA SER A 3 -8.77 -11.59 -18.52
C SER A 3 -8.18 -10.36 -19.24
N PRO A 4 -8.43 -10.17 -20.54
CA PRO A 4 -8.02 -8.95 -21.26
C PRO A 4 -8.50 -7.65 -20.58
N LEU A 5 -9.67 -7.71 -19.93
CA LEU A 5 -10.23 -6.57 -19.18
C LEU A 5 -9.40 -6.23 -17.92
N GLU A 6 -8.82 -7.23 -17.24
CA GLU A 6 -7.92 -7.01 -16.10
C GLU A 6 -6.60 -6.36 -16.55
N TYR A 7 -6.07 -6.71 -17.72
CA TYR A 7 -4.89 -6.06 -18.28
C TYR A 7 -5.18 -4.62 -18.72
N PHE A 8 -6.30 -4.40 -19.39
CA PHE A 8 -6.72 -3.07 -19.83
C PHE A 8 -6.98 -2.14 -18.64
N SER A 9 -7.61 -2.63 -17.57
CA SER A 9 -7.85 -1.84 -16.38
C SER A 9 -6.54 -1.47 -15.66
N ALA A 10 -5.58 -2.40 -15.59
CA ALA A 10 -4.25 -2.11 -15.06
C ALA A 10 -3.51 -1.06 -15.88
N PHE A 11 -3.53 -1.15 -17.21
CA PHE A 11 -2.92 -0.14 -18.09
C PHE A 11 -3.55 1.24 -17.87
N THR A 12 -4.89 1.30 -17.85
CA THR A 12 -5.65 2.54 -17.62
C THR A 12 -5.31 3.17 -16.26
N LEU A 13 -5.12 2.34 -15.22
CA LEU A 13 -4.69 2.81 -13.90
C LEU A 13 -3.30 3.47 -13.96
N VAL A 14 -2.34 2.83 -14.63
CA VAL A 14 -0.98 3.37 -14.79
C VAL A 14 -1.02 4.71 -15.55
N THR A 15 -1.80 4.81 -16.62
CA THR A 15 -1.97 6.06 -17.36
C THR A 15 -2.56 7.17 -16.49
N GLY A 16 -3.59 6.87 -15.69
CA GLY A 16 -4.21 7.84 -14.79
C GLY A 16 -3.24 8.35 -13.72
N VAL A 17 -2.47 7.46 -13.10
CA VAL A 17 -1.43 7.83 -12.13
C VAL A 17 -0.31 8.62 -12.78
N ALA A 18 0.13 8.27 -14.00
CA ALA A 18 1.15 9.02 -14.72
C ALA A 18 0.71 10.46 -15.04
N LEU A 19 -0.54 10.66 -15.47
CA LEU A 19 -1.12 12.00 -15.67
C LEU A 19 -1.17 12.80 -14.37
N PHE A 20 -1.47 12.14 -13.26
CA PHE A 20 -1.47 12.76 -11.93
C PHE A 20 -0.06 13.22 -11.52
N THR A 21 0.94 12.36 -11.71
CA THR A 21 2.36 12.68 -11.46
C THR A 21 2.85 13.81 -12.36
N LEU A 22 2.40 13.87 -13.63
CA LEU A 22 2.70 14.99 -14.53
C LEU A 22 2.07 16.30 -14.04
N GLY A 23 0.89 16.25 -13.44
CA GLY A 23 0.27 17.39 -12.74
C GLY A 23 1.13 17.91 -11.59
N ASP A 24 1.66 17.02 -10.75
CA ASP A 24 2.58 17.37 -9.65
C ASP A 24 3.92 17.90 -10.19
N ALA A 25 4.42 17.36 -11.30
CA ALA A 25 5.66 17.80 -11.95
C ALA A 25 5.53 19.20 -12.58
N ALA A 26 4.37 19.52 -13.18
CA ALA A 26 4.08 20.84 -13.73
C ALA A 26 4.06 21.94 -12.64
N GLY A 27 3.77 21.58 -11.39
CA GLY A 27 3.86 22.45 -10.23
C GLY A 27 5.27 22.61 -9.64
N GLY A 28 6.30 22.02 -10.25
CA GLY A 28 7.70 22.10 -9.81
C GLY A 28 8.06 21.19 -8.62
N SER A 29 7.18 20.30 -8.20
CA SER A 29 7.33 19.52 -6.96
C SER A 29 7.97 18.12 -7.12
N VAL A 30 8.32 17.70 -8.34
CA VAL A 30 8.80 16.32 -8.60
C VAL A 30 10.27 16.31 -9.00
N ASN A 31 11.13 15.84 -8.09
CA ASN A 31 12.51 15.51 -8.39
C ASN A 31 12.62 14.04 -8.83
N PHE A 32 12.79 13.80 -10.13
CA PHE A 32 12.93 12.46 -10.67
C PHE A 32 14.32 11.90 -10.38
N ASN A 33 14.40 10.92 -9.46
CA ASN A 33 15.63 10.19 -9.16
C ASN A 33 15.47 8.71 -9.56
N PRO A 34 16.24 8.21 -10.56
CA PRO A 34 16.10 6.84 -11.05
C PRO A 34 16.41 5.79 -9.97
N ILE A 35 17.29 6.09 -9.01
CA ILE A 35 17.58 5.20 -7.88
C ILE A 35 16.32 5.02 -7.03
N GLY A 36 15.58 6.10 -6.77
CA GLY A 36 14.31 6.05 -6.05
C GLY A 36 13.26 5.19 -6.77
N VAL A 37 13.20 5.29 -8.11
CA VAL A 37 12.29 4.46 -8.92
C VAL A 37 12.63 2.98 -8.81
N VAL A 38 13.92 2.62 -8.88
CA VAL A 38 14.37 1.22 -8.71
C VAL A 38 14.04 0.71 -7.31
N LEU A 39 14.31 1.51 -6.26
CA LEU A 39 14.04 1.14 -4.87
C LEU A 39 12.54 0.91 -4.62
N ILE A 40 11.66 1.80 -5.09
CA ILE A 40 10.21 1.64 -4.96
C ILE A 40 9.72 0.41 -5.74
N THR A 41 10.24 0.19 -6.95
CA THR A 41 9.86 -0.99 -7.75
C THR A 41 10.23 -2.28 -7.05
N LEU A 42 11.46 -2.38 -6.54
CA LEU A 42 11.91 -3.54 -5.77
C LEU A 42 11.08 -3.73 -4.49
N ALA A 43 10.79 -2.64 -3.77
CA ALA A 43 9.98 -2.68 -2.56
C ALA A 43 8.56 -3.21 -2.83
N LEU A 44 7.92 -2.79 -3.93
CA LEU A 44 6.61 -3.29 -4.34
C LEU A 44 6.64 -4.77 -4.75
N CYS A 45 7.70 -5.21 -5.43
CA CYS A 45 7.90 -6.63 -5.73
C CYS A 45 8.02 -7.46 -4.45
N VAL A 46 8.81 -7.00 -3.47
CA VAL A 46 8.95 -7.67 -2.18
C VAL A 46 7.63 -7.65 -1.40
N ASP A 47 6.86 -6.55 -1.39
CA ASP A 47 5.54 -6.47 -0.74
C ASP A 47 4.55 -7.50 -1.32
N ALA A 48 4.54 -7.64 -2.66
CA ALA A 48 3.73 -8.63 -3.34
C ALA A 48 4.17 -10.07 -2.99
N LEU A 49 5.47 -10.35 -2.96
CA LEU A 49 5.99 -11.67 -2.57
C LEU A 49 5.66 -11.99 -1.11
N THR A 50 5.87 -11.05 -0.19
CA THR A 50 5.62 -11.21 1.24
C THR A 50 4.16 -11.50 1.52
N SER A 51 3.22 -10.72 0.98
CA SER A 51 1.78 -10.95 1.21
C SER A 51 1.30 -12.30 0.69
N ASN A 52 1.81 -12.75 -0.47
CA ASN A 52 1.51 -14.08 -1.01
C ASN A 52 2.18 -15.21 -0.19
N PHE A 53 3.39 -14.96 0.33
CA PHE A 53 4.08 -15.88 1.21
C PHE A 53 3.32 -16.03 2.53
N GLU A 54 2.88 -14.93 3.14
CA GLU A 54 2.08 -14.92 4.36
C GLU A 54 0.78 -15.71 4.18
N GLU A 55 0.06 -15.47 3.08
CA GLU A 55 -1.14 -16.24 2.76
C GLU A 55 -0.82 -17.74 2.69
N LYS A 56 0.18 -18.13 1.89
CA LYS A 56 0.45 -19.54 1.60
C LYS A 56 1.04 -20.30 2.80
N VAL A 57 1.94 -19.68 3.54
CA VAL A 57 2.77 -20.34 4.56
C VAL A 57 2.19 -20.19 5.96
N PHE A 58 1.53 -19.07 6.28
CA PHE A 58 0.98 -18.86 7.62
C PHE A 58 -0.53 -19.12 7.70
N PHE A 59 -1.29 -18.76 6.67
CA PHE A 59 -2.76 -18.78 6.77
C PHE A 59 -3.45 -19.92 6.01
N ARG A 60 -2.84 -20.47 4.95
CA ARG A 60 -3.39 -21.55 4.11
C ARG A 60 -2.74 -22.92 4.35
N VAL A 61 -2.17 -23.13 5.54
CA VAL A 61 -1.60 -24.41 5.98
C VAL A 61 -2.57 -25.17 6.90
N GLY A 62 -2.35 -26.49 7.09
CA GLY A 62 -3.23 -27.34 7.90
C GLY A 62 -3.35 -26.93 9.37
N LYS A 63 -2.36 -26.21 9.91
CA LYS A 63 -2.39 -25.55 11.22
C LYS A 63 -2.06 -24.06 11.05
N PRO A 64 -3.06 -23.19 10.79
CA PRO A 64 -2.80 -21.78 10.51
C PRO A 64 -2.33 -21.04 11.75
N SER A 65 -1.33 -20.17 11.59
CA SER A 65 -0.82 -19.31 12.65
C SER A 65 -1.83 -18.23 13.04
N SER A 66 -1.72 -17.73 14.28
CA SER A 66 -2.52 -16.58 14.69
C SER A 66 -2.04 -15.31 13.98
N GLN A 67 -2.96 -14.42 13.61
CA GLN A 67 -2.60 -13.15 12.99
C GLN A 67 -1.75 -12.29 13.94
N ALA A 68 -2.07 -12.32 15.24
CA ALA A 68 -1.32 -11.59 16.26
C ALA A 68 0.11 -12.14 16.45
N GLU A 69 0.29 -13.45 16.28
CA GLU A 69 1.60 -14.11 16.37
C GLU A 69 2.49 -13.69 15.20
N VAL A 70 1.98 -13.78 13.96
CA VAL A 70 2.69 -13.33 12.75
C VAL A 70 3.06 -11.84 12.86
N LEU A 71 2.11 -11.01 13.27
CA LEU A 71 2.34 -9.57 13.46
C LEU A 71 3.39 -9.29 14.55
N GLY A 72 3.31 -9.99 15.68
CA GLY A 72 4.24 -9.84 16.80
C GLY A 72 5.68 -10.18 16.41
N TYR A 73 5.90 -11.35 15.79
CA TYR A 73 7.23 -11.74 15.33
C TYR A 73 7.77 -10.82 14.23
N ALA A 74 6.94 -10.46 13.24
CA ALA A 74 7.34 -9.53 12.19
C ALA A 74 7.74 -8.15 12.75
N SER A 75 6.98 -7.65 13.74
CA SER A 75 7.26 -6.36 14.38
C SER A 75 8.54 -6.40 15.22
N LEU A 76 8.79 -7.51 15.94
CA LEU A 76 10.01 -7.70 16.73
C LEU A 76 11.26 -7.74 15.83
N LEU A 77 11.22 -8.54 14.76
CA LEU A 77 12.32 -8.62 13.80
C LEU A 77 12.52 -7.29 13.06
N GLY A 78 11.43 -6.61 12.69
CA GLY A 78 11.47 -5.28 12.06
C GLY A 78 12.07 -4.23 12.98
N CYS A 79 11.75 -4.25 14.28
CA CYS A 79 12.36 -3.38 15.29
C CYS A 79 13.87 -3.63 15.39
N PHE A 80 14.27 -4.90 15.49
CA PHE A 80 15.69 -5.27 15.57
C PHE A 80 16.47 -4.79 14.34
N TRP A 81 15.94 -5.03 13.13
CA TRP A 81 16.59 -4.58 11.89
C TRP A 81 16.67 -3.06 11.79
N SER A 82 15.59 -2.37 12.15
CA SER A 82 15.54 -0.90 12.15
C SER A 82 16.55 -0.32 13.15
N LEU A 83 16.69 -0.92 14.33
CA LEU A 83 17.65 -0.46 15.34
C LEU A 83 19.10 -0.60 14.86
N ILE A 84 19.45 -1.73 14.24
CA ILE A 84 20.79 -1.93 13.66
C ILE A 84 21.08 -0.86 12.60
N GLN A 85 20.12 -0.57 11.72
CA GLN A 85 20.26 0.47 10.71
C GLN A 85 20.45 1.86 11.32
N ASN A 86 19.69 2.21 12.36
CA ASN A 86 19.82 3.52 13.02
C ASN A 86 21.17 3.67 13.74
N ILE A 87 21.68 2.60 14.34
CA ILE A 87 23.00 2.61 14.98
C ILE A 87 24.11 2.72 13.93
N SER A 88 24.02 1.98 12.82
CA SER A 88 25.05 2.00 11.78
C SER A 88 25.14 3.35 11.05
N GLN A 89 24.04 4.09 10.97
CA GLN A 89 24.00 5.45 10.41
C GLN A 89 24.36 6.54 11.44
N GLY A 90 24.46 6.22 12.73
CA GLY A 90 24.76 7.20 13.78
C GLY A 90 23.60 8.15 14.13
N GLU A 91 22.41 7.91 13.59
CA GLU A 91 21.23 8.79 13.72
C GLU A 91 20.52 8.65 15.09
N LEU A 92 20.83 7.59 15.85
CA LEU A 92 20.15 7.32 17.12
C LEU A 92 20.39 8.42 18.17
N GLY A 93 21.63 8.92 18.28
CA GLY A 93 21.98 9.99 19.23
C GLY A 93 21.25 11.30 18.94
N PRO A 94 21.35 11.84 17.71
CA PRO A 94 20.60 13.02 17.29
C PRO A 94 19.09 12.87 17.47
N ALA A 95 18.52 11.70 17.16
CA ALA A 95 17.10 11.44 17.33
C ALA A 95 16.66 11.53 18.80
N LEU A 96 17.44 10.98 19.74
CA LEU A 96 17.15 11.07 21.18
C LEU A 96 17.28 12.50 21.70
N ALA A 97 18.28 13.25 21.26
CA ALA A 97 18.44 14.66 21.63
C ALA A 97 17.26 15.51 21.14
N HIS A 98 16.79 15.28 19.91
CA HIS A 98 15.61 15.95 19.39
C HIS A 98 14.33 15.60 20.17
N ALA A 99 14.17 14.33 20.53
CA ALA A 99 13.03 13.85 21.30
C ALA A 99 12.98 14.41 22.74
N SER A 100 14.14 14.66 23.36
CA SER A 100 14.22 15.28 24.69
C SER A 100 13.97 16.78 24.65
N GLU A 101 14.40 17.45 23.59
CA GLU A 101 14.16 18.90 23.39
C GLU A 101 12.68 19.20 23.07
N HIS A 102 11.99 18.32 22.35
CA HIS A 102 10.60 18.50 21.93
C HIS A 102 9.66 17.48 22.56
N SER A 103 9.10 17.83 23.73
CA SER A 103 8.20 16.95 24.51
C SER A 103 6.97 16.42 23.73
N ARG A 104 6.53 17.09 22.65
CA ARG A 104 5.41 16.64 21.80
C ARG A 104 5.77 15.51 20.83
N VAL A 105 7.06 15.26 20.58
CA VAL A 105 7.52 14.28 19.59
C VAL A 105 7.26 12.86 20.08
N ILE A 106 7.64 12.54 21.32
CA ILE A 106 7.44 11.21 21.90
C ILE A 106 5.97 10.74 21.87
N PRO A 107 4.98 11.49 22.38
CA PRO A 107 3.59 11.04 22.34
C PRO A 107 3.07 10.90 20.89
N SER A 108 3.54 11.73 19.96
CA SER A 108 3.18 11.62 18.54
C SER A 108 3.73 10.35 17.91
N ILE A 109 4.99 10.00 18.20
CA ILE A 109 5.61 8.74 17.76
C ILE A 109 4.89 7.54 18.37
N CYS A 110 4.56 7.57 19.66
CA CYS A 110 3.80 6.51 20.32
C CYS A 110 2.41 6.33 19.68
N ALA A 111 1.66 7.41 19.46
CA ALA A 111 0.35 7.36 18.82
C ALA A 111 0.44 6.82 17.39
N PHE A 112 1.41 7.30 16.61
CA PHE A 112 1.68 6.82 15.25
C PHE A 112 2.03 5.33 15.25
N SER A 113 2.82 4.86 16.21
CA SER A 113 3.23 3.45 16.31
C SER A 113 2.07 2.53 16.64
N VAL A 114 1.18 2.93 17.57
CA VAL A 114 -0.03 2.18 17.91
C VAL A 114 -0.98 2.09 16.71
N LEU A 115 -1.25 3.23 16.05
CA LEU A 115 -2.09 3.24 14.85
C LEU A 115 -1.48 2.43 13.70
N GLY A 116 -0.16 2.50 13.54
CA GLY A 116 0.60 1.70 12.59
C GLY A 116 0.46 0.20 12.85
N TYR A 117 0.65 -0.22 14.10
CA TYR A 117 0.48 -1.62 14.50
C TYR A 117 -0.94 -2.13 14.23
N VAL A 118 -1.96 -1.36 14.61
CA VAL A 118 -3.37 -1.68 14.35
C VAL A 118 -3.65 -1.77 12.84
N SER A 119 -3.12 -0.84 12.05
CA SER A 119 -3.26 -0.83 10.59
C SER A 119 -2.67 -2.09 9.94
N VAL A 120 -1.45 -2.49 10.32
CA VAL A 120 -0.83 -3.72 9.79
C VAL A 120 -1.62 -4.95 10.25
N GLY A 121 -2.17 -4.90 11.46
CA GLY A 121 -3.07 -5.95 11.95
C GLY A 121 -4.28 -6.17 11.06
N PHE A 122 -4.97 -5.09 10.65
CA PHE A 122 -6.06 -5.17 9.70
C PHE A 122 -5.63 -5.75 8.34
N VAL A 123 -4.45 -5.37 7.84
CA VAL A 123 -3.93 -5.91 6.57
C VAL A 123 -3.73 -7.43 6.67
N LEU A 124 -3.07 -7.92 7.72
CA LEU A 124 -2.88 -9.36 7.93
C LEU A 124 -4.21 -10.10 8.13
N SER A 125 -5.19 -9.49 8.80
CA SER A 125 -6.54 -10.06 8.89
C SER A 125 -7.19 -10.16 7.51
N LEU A 126 -7.07 -9.14 6.64
CA LEU A 126 -7.58 -9.22 5.28
C LEU A 126 -6.93 -10.37 4.49
N ILE A 127 -5.61 -10.54 4.62
CA ILE A 127 -4.89 -11.65 3.96
C ILE A 127 -5.38 -13.00 4.51
N LYS A 128 -5.53 -13.13 5.83
CA LYS A 128 -6.00 -14.37 6.47
C LYS A 128 -7.40 -14.78 6.02
N TYR A 129 -8.35 -13.85 5.95
CA TYR A 129 -9.75 -14.16 5.63
C TYR A 129 -10.05 -14.16 4.13
N PHE A 130 -9.52 -13.19 3.38
CA PHE A 130 -9.87 -12.95 1.97
C PHE A 130 -8.73 -13.25 0.98
N GLY A 131 -7.52 -13.49 1.47
CA GLY A 131 -6.33 -13.73 0.66
C GLY A 131 -5.56 -12.45 0.31
N ALA A 132 -4.31 -12.62 -0.14
CA ALA A 132 -3.37 -11.55 -0.45
C ALA A 132 -3.85 -10.67 -1.60
N THR A 133 -4.46 -11.29 -2.62
CA THR A 133 -4.95 -10.56 -3.81
C THR A 133 -6.07 -9.59 -3.45
N GLU A 134 -6.99 -9.96 -2.57
CA GLU A 134 -8.09 -9.08 -2.14
C GLU A 134 -7.58 -7.99 -1.19
N ALA A 135 -6.63 -8.31 -0.30
CA ALA A 135 -5.97 -7.35 0.56
C ALA A 135 -5.26 -6.23 -0.22
N GLU A 136 -4.58 -6.57 -1.31
CA GLU A 136 -3.88 -5.58 -2.16
C GLU A 136 -4.85 -4.59 -2.84
N ILE A 137 -6.04 -5.06 -3.25
CA ILE A 137 -7.08 -4.18 -3.80
C ILE A 137 -7.53 -3.17 -2.74
N VAL A 138 -7.79 -3.63 -1.50
CA VAL A 138 -8.24 -2.75 -0.42
C VAL A 138 -7.15 -1.74 -0.06
N LYS A 139 -5.88 -2.15 -0.02
CA LYS A 139 -4.74 -1.23 0.13
C LYS A 139 -4.71 -0.17 -0.98
N THR A 140 -4.97 -0.57 -2.22
CA THR A 140 -5.02 0.35 -3.37
C THR A 140 -6.18 1.33 -3.27
N LEU A 141 -7.38 0.85 -2.92
CA LEU A 141 -8.54 1.72 -2.70
C LEU A 141 -8.26 2.74 -1.60
N ARG A 142 -7.67 2.31 -0.48
CA ARG A 142 -7.23 3.21 0.60
C ARG A 142 -6.27 4.28 0.09
N LYS A 143 -5.25 3.92 -0.70
CA LYS A 143 -4.31 4.88 -1.29
C LYS A 143 -5.04 5.95 -2.11
N VAL A 144 -6.00 5.53 -2.94
CA VAL A 144 -6.79 6.45 -3.78
C VAL A 144 -7.69 7.36 -2.93
N LEU A 145 -8.37 6.82 -1.92
CA LEU A 145 -9.17 7.62 -0.99
C LEU A 145 -8.31 8.64 -0.23
N SER A 146 -7.11 8.27 0.20
CA SER A 146 -6.17 9.19 0.83
C SER A 146 -5.76 10.34 -0.11
N ILE A 147 -5.57 10.07 -1.41
CA ILE A 147 -5.32 11.12 -2.41
C ILE A 147 -6.51 12.07 -2.50
N ILE A 148 -7.74 11.56 -2.63
CA ILE A 148 -8.96 12.38 -2.70
C ILE A 148 -9.08 13.30 -1.47
N ILE A 149 -8.94 12.73 -0.29
CA ILE A 149 -9.02 13.46 0.98
C ILE A 149 -7.90 14.51 1.06
N SER A 150 -6.69 14.18 0.62
CA SER A 150 -5.57 15.12 0.59
C SER A 150 -5.88 16.35 -0.25
N PHE A 151 -6.45 16.18 -1.45
CA PHE A 151 -6.86 17.32 -2.30
C PHE A 151 -8.05 18.10 -1.75
N ALA A 152 -8.97 17.43 -1.04
CA ALA A 152 -10.09 18.09 -0.39
C ALA A 152 -9.65 18.96 0.80
N LEU A 153 -8.64 18.51 1.57
CA LEU A 153 -8.13 19.22 2.75
C LEU A 153 -7.04 20.23 2.42
N PHE A 154 -6.22 19.98 1.39
CA PHE A 154 -5.11 20.84 0.96
C PHE A 154 -5.34 21.26 -0.49
N PRO A 155 -6.15 22.31 -0.73
CA PRO A 155 -6.48 22.75 -2.08
C PRO A 155 -5.22 23.28 -2.78
N LYS A 156 -4.66 22.46 -3.66
CA LYS A 156 -3.64 22.85 -4.64
C LYS A 156 -4.33 23.52 -5.85
N PRO A 157 -3.65 24.39 -6.61
CA PRO A 157 -4.19 24.86 -7.89
C PRO A 157 -4.51 23.66 -8.80
N LEU A 158 -5.81 23.42 -9.01
CA LEU A 158 -6.31 22.29 -9.79
C LEU A 158 -5.99 22.51 -11.28
N ASN A 159 -4.88 21.93 -11.72
CA ASN A 159 -4.55 21.78 -13.13
C ASN A 159 -5.48 20.73 -13.78
N TRP A 160 -5.78 20.89 -15.08
CA TRP A 160 -6.61 19.97 -15.86
C TRP A 160 -6.09 18.52 -15.80
N GLN A 161 -4.78 18.35 -15.68
CA GLN A 161 -4.11 17.06 -15.55
C GLN A 161 -4.56 16.28 -14.31
N TYR A 162 -4.83 16.95 -13.18
CA TYR A 162 -5.35 16.28 -11.99
C TYR A 162 -6.79 15.81 -12.18
N VAL A 163 -7.62 16.64 -12.83
CA VAL A 163 -9.04 16.30 -13.09
C VAL A 163 -9.15 15.11 -14.02
N VAL A 164 -8.40 15.12 -15.14
CA VAL A 164 -8.38 14.01 -16.09
C VAL A 164 -7.73 12.77 -15.49
N GLY A 165 -6.59 12.91 -14.82
CA GLY A 165 -5.91 11.79 -14.14
C GLY A 165 -6.82 11.12 -13.10
N PHE A 166 -7.53 11.91 -12.30
CA PHE A 166 -8.49 11.40 -11.34
C PHE A 166 -9.66 10.65 -11.99
N ALA A 167 -10.27 11.21 -13.03
CA ALA A 167 -11.36 10.55 -13.76
C ALA A 167 -10.91 9.19 -14.35
N VAL A 168 -9.69 9.13 -14.90
CA VAL A 168 -9.10 7.91 -15.45
C VAL A 168 -8.82 6.86 -14.36
N VAL A 169 -8.34 7.26 -13.18
CA VAL A 169 -8.16 6.35 -12.04
C VAL A 169 -9.50 5.82 -11.53
N CYS A 170 -10.54 6.65 -11.44
CA CYS A 170 -11.88 6.19 -11.08
C CYS A 170 -12.42 5.18 -12.09
N ALA A 171 -12.24 5.43 -13.39
CA ALA A 171 -12.65 4.51 -14.45
C ALA A 171 -11.89 3.18 -14.37
N SER A 172 -10.58 3.20 -14.10
CA SER A 172 -9.77 1.97 -13.99
C SER A 172 -10.19 1.09 -12.81
N ILE A 173 -10.52 1.68 -11.66
CA ILE A 173 -11.03 0.96 -10.49
C ILE A 173 -12.37 0.31 -10.84
N TYR A 174 -13.28 1.05 -11.44
CA TYR A 174 -14.58 0.53 -11.87
C TYR A 174 -14.46 -0.66 -12.82
N LEU A 175 -13.58 -0.55 -13.82
CA LEU A 175 -13.28 -1.64 -14.76
C LEU A 175 -12.70 -2.86 -14.06
N THR A 176 -11.80 -2.65 -13.10
CA THR A 176 -11.18 -3.74 -12.32
C THR A 176 -12.23 -4.48 -11.47
N THR A 177 -13.13 -3.75 -10.80
CA THR A 177 -14.22 -4.36 -10.02
C THR A 177 -15.18 -5.13 -10.93
N LYS A 178 -15.52 -4.59 -12.10
CA LYS A 178 -16.35 -5.30 -13.09
C LYS A 178 -15.68 -6.57 -13.59
N ALA A 179 -14.40 -6.51 -13.97
CA ALA A 179 -13.66 -7.67 -14.46
C ALA A 179 -13.64 -8.81 -13.43
N LYS A 180 -13.43 -8.47 -12.15
CA LYS A 180 -13.47 -9.45 -11.06
C LYS A 180 -14.87 -10.01 -10.80
N LYS A 181 -15.92 -9.19 -10.91
CA LYS A 181 -17.31 -9.65 -10.77
C LYS A 181 -17.64 -10.69 -11.84
N ILE A 182 -17.34 -10.41 -13.10
CA ILE A 182 -17.57 -11.33 -14.23
C ILE A 182 -16.82 -12.66 -14.01
N LYS A 183 -15.56 -12.58 -13.56
CA LYS A 183 -14.74 -13.78 -13.27
C LYS A 183 -15.29 -14.62 -12.11
N ARG A 184 -15.87 -13.98 -11.09
CA ARG A 184 -16.56 -14.68 -9.99
C ARG A 184 -17.84 -15.36 -10.46
N GLU A 185 -18.64 -14.68 -11.28
CA GLU A 185 -19.86 -15.24 -11.89
C GLU A 185 -19.53 -16.45 -12.77
N GLN A 186 -18.49 -16.36 -13.61
CA GLN A 186 -18.01 -17.48 -14.42
C GLN A 186 -17.52 -18.67 -13.58
N LYS A 187 -16.81 -18.43 -12.48
CA LYS A 187 -16.40 -19.49 -11.55
C LYS A 187 -17.59 -20.13 -10.82
N ALA A 188 -18.60 -19.35 -10.45
CA ALA A 188 -19.81 -19.88 -9.80
C ALA A 188 -20.61 -20.76 -10.76
N LEU A 189 -20.71 -20.36 -12.04
CA LEU A 189 -21.34 -21.17 -13.09
C LEU A 189 -20.56 -22.45 -13.40
N ALA A 190 -19.23 -22.41 -13.33
CA ALA A 190 -18.38 -23.57 -13.61
C ALA A 190 -18.21 -24.54 -12.42
N GLY A 191 -18.38 -24.08 -11.18
CA GLY A 191 -18.29 -24.90 -9.96
C GLY A 191 -19.64 -25.43 -9.47
N GLY A 192 -20.73 -25.09 -10.16
CA GLY A 192 -22.08 -25.64 -9.94
C GLY A 192 -22.43 -26.84 -10.83
N ALA A 193 -21.44 -27.42 -11.52
CA ALA A 193 -21.51 -28.65 -12.30
C ALA A 193 -20.53 -29.68 -11.72
#